data_AF-A0A377DK53-F1
#
_entry.id   AF-A0A377DK53-F1
#
_cell.length_a   1.000
_cell.length_b   1.000
_cell.length_c   1.000
_cell.angle_alpha   90.00
_cell.angle_beta   90.00
_cell.angle_gamma   90.00
#
_symmetry.space_group_name_H-M   'P 1'
#
loop_
_entity.id
_entity.type
_entity.pdbx_description
1 polymer ?
#
loop_
_entity_poly.entity_id
_entity_poly.type
_entity_poly.pdbx_seq_one_letter_code
_entity_poly.pdbx_strand_id
1 'polypeptide(L)'
;MNRRVLTSIALSSLTASSIKAWLYSIPSLRRCYKKPHGRDTTLVALGGGVVGDLTGFAAASYQRGVRFIQVPTTLLSQVDSSVGGKTAVNHPLGKNMIGAFYQPASVVVDLDCLKTLPPRELASGLAEVIKYGIILDGAFF
;
A
#
# COMPACT_ATOMS: atom_id res chain seq x y z
N MET A 1 18.54 14.98 34.39
CA MET A 1 18.00 15.48 33.11
C MET A 1 17.66 14.26 32.24
N ASN A 2 16.37 13.98 32.08
CA ASN A 2 15.81 12.64 31.91
C ASN A 2 15.74 12.20 30.43
N ARG A 3 16.65 11.33 29.99
CA ARG A 3 16.49 10.57 28.73
C ARG A 3 15.73 9.27 29.05
N ARG A 4 14.41 9.25 28.80
CA ARG A 4 13.65 7.99 28.78
C ARG A 4 13.86 7.31 27.44
N VAL A 5 14.82 6.39 27.39
CA VAL A 5 14.83 5.31 26.40
C VAL A 5 13.69 4.37 26.79
N LEU A 6 12.64 4.27 25.96
CA LEU A 6 11.57 3.28 26.12
C LEU A 6 12.11 1.90 25.71
N THR A 7 12.91 1.31 26.58
CA THR A 7 13.30 -0.10 26.56
C THR A 7 12.17 -0.93 27.15
N SER A 8 11.61 -1.84 26.35
CA SER A 8 10.58 -2.85 26.69
C SER A 8 9.14 -2.34 26.86
N ILE A 9 8.41 -2.24 25.75
CA ILE A 9 7.04 -2.75 25.74
C ILE A 9 7.16 -4.17 25.23
N ALA A 10 7.35 -5.11 26.15
CA ALA A 10 7.14 -6.52 25.85
C ALA A 10 5.70 -6.66 25.37
N LEU A 11 5.53 -7.26 24.19
CA LEU A 11 4.26 -7.76 23.64
C LEU A 11 3.69 -8.83 24.59
N SER A 12 3.20 -8.45 25.77
CA SER A 12 2.68 -9.38 26.78
C SER A 12 1.19 -9.70 26.61
N SER A 13 0.50 -9.05 25.68
CA SER A 13 -0.93 -9.31 25.40
C SER A 13 -1.25 -9.66 23.93
N LEU A 14 -0.27 -9.64 23.03
CA LEU A 14 -0.43 -10.06 21.64
C LEU A 14 0.46 -11.30 21.44
N THR A 15 -0.14 -12.49 21.51
CA THR A 15 0.56 -13.72 21.09
C THR A 15 1.02 -13.54 19.65
N ALA A 16 2.17 -14.11 19.24
CA ALA A 16 2.59 -14.10 17.83
C ALA A 16 1.49 -14.64 16.87
N SER A 17 0.51 -15.35 17.42
CA SER A 17 -0.72 -15.81 16.79
C SER A 17 -1.73 -14.69 16.44
N SER A 18 -1.83 -13.61 17.22
CA SER A 18 -2.82 -12.53 16.99
C SER A 18 -2.44 -11.60 15.83
N ILE A 19 -1.14 -11.31 15.65
CA ILE A 19 -0.64 -10.56 14.48
C ILE A 19 -0.81 -11.42 13.21
N LYS A 20 -0.54 -12.73 13.30
CA LYS A 20 -0.79 -13.67 12.19
C LYS A 20 -2.29 -13.80 11.86
N ALA A 21 -3.16 -13.86 12.87
CA ALA A 21 -4.62 -13.87 12.72
C ALA A 21 -5.15 -12.62 11.99
N TRP A 22 -4.58 -11.46 12.31
CA TRP A 22 -4.93 -10.20 11.66
C TRP A 22 -4.52 -10.17 10.18
N LEU A 23 -3.34 -10.68 9.82
CA LEU A 23 -2.95 -10.88 8.41
C LEU A 23 -3.93 -11.80 7.66
N TYR A 24 -4.47 -12.84 8.31
CA TYR A 24 -5.49 -13.71 7.70
C TYR A 24 -6.85 -13.04 7.48
N SER A 25 -7.11 -11.90 8.13
CA SER A 25 -8.32 -11.11 7.88
C SER A 25 -8.26 -10.32 6.57
N ILE A 26 -7.07 -10.14 5.97
CA ILE A 26 -6.90 -9.46 4.69
C ILE A 26 -7.57 -10.31 3.58
N PRO A 27 -8.60 -9.80 2.88
CA PRO A 27 -9.39 -10.59 1.94
C PRO A 27 -8.57 -11.25 0.83
N SER A 28 -7.54 -10.58 0.32
CA SER A 28 -6.63 -11.09 -0.71
C SER A 28 -5.79 -12.28 -0.21
N LEU A 29 -5.24 -12.20 1.01
CA LEU A 29 -4.52 -13.32 1.64
C LEU A 29 -5.47 -14.50 1.89
N ARG A 30 -6.68 -14.25 2.39
CA ARG A 30 -7.67 -15.29 2.65
C ARG A 30 -8.02 -16.10 1.40
N ARG A 31 -8.07 -15.46 0.22
CA ARG A 31 -8.33 -16.13 -1.06
C ARG A 31 -7.15 -17.01 -1.51
N CYS A 32 -5.93 -16.54 -1.31
CA CYS A 32 -4.70 -17.28 -1.61
C CYS A 32 -4.46 -18.50 -0.69
N TYR A 33 -5.08 -18.53 0.50
CA TYR A 33 -5.04 -19.70 1.39
C TYR A 33 -6.19 -20.69 1.15
N LYS A 34 -7.36 -20.23 0.68
CA LYS A 34 -8.49 -21.12 0.32
C LYS A 34 -8.22 -21.96 -0.94
N LYS A 35 -7.38 -21.45 -1.84
CA LYS A 35 -6.79 -22.21 -2.96
C LYS A 35 -5.29 -21.98 -2.88
N PRO A 36 -4.47 -22.95 -2.44
CA PRO A 36 -3.06 -22.70 -2.24
C PRO A 36 -2.39 -22.33 -3.56
N HIS A 37 -1.89 -21.11 -3.62
CA HIS A 37 -1.13 -20.56 -4.73
C HIS A 37 0.38 -20.74 -4.44
N GLY A 38 1.20 -20.99 -5.46
CA GLY A 38 2.65 -21.06 -5.31
C GLY A 38 3.31 -19.68 -5.18
N ARG A 39 4.63 -19.65 -4.95
CA ARG A 39 5.41 -18.38 -4.94
C ARG A 39 5.53 -17.72 -6.31
N ASP A 40 5.21 -18.45 -7.37
CA ASP A 40 5.13 -18.01 -8.76
C ASP A 40 3.93 -17.10 -9.05
N THR A 41 2.94 -17.10 -8.15
CA THR A 41 1.73 -16.30 -8.24
C THR A 41 2.04 -14.81 -8.26
N THR A 42 1.27 -14.07 -9.06
CA THR A 42 1.36 -12.62 -9.15
C THR A 42 0.04 -12.00 -8.71
N LEU A 43 0.08 -11.10 -7.73
CA LEU A 43 -1.09 -10.33 -7.32
C LEU A 43 -1.24 -9.10 -8.21
N VAL A 44 -2.48 -8.74 -8.57
CA VAL A 44 -2.76 -7.53 -9.35
C VAL A 44 -3.59 -6.58 -8.50
N ALA A 45 -3.06 -5.39 -8.25
CA ALA A 45 -3.72 -4.33 -7.50
C ALA A 45 -4.42 -3.38 -8.46
N LEU A 46 -5.68 -3.68 -8.80
CA LEU A 46 -6.52 -2.83 -9.64
C LEU A 46 -7.36 -1.89 -8.75
N GLY A 47 -7.00 -0.60 -8.70
CA GLY A 47 -7.74 0.38 -7.92
C GLY A 47 -6.95 1.63 -7.53
N GLY A 48 -7.48 2.39 -6.57
CA GLY A 48 -6.78 3.52 -5.96
C GLY A 48 -5.70 3.11 -4.94
N GLY A 49 -5.12 4.10 -4.25
CA GLY A 49 -3.98 3.88 -3.36
C GLY A 49 -4.23 2.88 -2.23
N VAL A 50 -5.45 2.83 -1.69
CA VAL A 50 -5.84 1.86 -0.65
C VAL A 50 -5.72 0.41 -1.13
N VAL A 51 -6.12 0.13 -2.38
CA VAL A 51 -6.02 -1.21 -2.96
C VAL A 51 -4.56 -1.57 -3.22
N GLY A 52 -3.77 -0.59 -3.69
CA GLY A 52 -2.33 -0.72 -3.90
C GLY A 52 -1.58 -1.06 -2.61
N ASP A 53 -1.81 -0.30 -1.55
CA ASP A 53 -1.21 -0.49 -0.23
C ASP A 53 -1.54 -1.86 0.37
N LEU A 54 -2.83 -2.23 0.36
CA LEU A 54 -3.28 -3.51 0.91
C LEU A 54 -2.73 -4.70 0.12
N THR A 55 -2.77 -4.62 -1.21
CA THR A 55 -2.29 -5.70 -2.09
C THR A 55 -0.77 -5.81 -2.04
N GLY A 56 -0.06 -4.68 -2.00
CA GLY A 56 1.39 -4.66 -1.86
C GLY A 56 1.85 -5.23 -0.52
N PHE A 57 1.18 -4.89 0.58
CA PHE A 57 1.48 -5.46 1.89
C PHE A 57 1.16 -6.96 1.96
N ALA A 58 0.06 -7.39 1.33
CA ALA A 58 -0.28 -8.79 1.16
C ALA A 58 0.77 -9.54 0.33
N ALA A 59 1.26 -8.95 -0.77
CA ALA A 59 2.29 -9.52 -1.63
C ALA A 59 3.63 -9.67 -0.90
N ALA A 60 4.01 -8.67 -0.10
CA ALA A 60 5.22 -8.70 0.74
C ALA A 60 5.14 -9.81 1.80
N SER A 61 3.96 -10.01 2.37
CA SER A 61 3.74 -10.96 3.47
C SER A 61 3.52 -12.39 3.01
N TYR A 62 2.83 -12.61 1.88
CA TYR A 62 2.46 -13.93 1.40
C TYR A 62 3.68 -14.74 1.02
N GLN A 63 3.89 -15.87 1.69
CA GLN A 63 5.07 -16.73 1.54
C GLN A 63 6.43 -15.99 1.60
N ARG A 64 6.48 -14.86 2.34
CA ARG A 64 7.63 -13.95 2.47
C ARG A 64 7.98 -13.19 1.17
N GLY A 65 7.01 -13.01 0.29
CA GLY A 65 7.18 -12.24 -0.94
C GLY A 65 6.71 -13.03 -2.15
N VAL A 66 5.70 -12.50 -2.83
CA VAL A 66 5.30 -12.89 -4.19
C VAL A 66 5.24 -11.66 -5.08
N ARG A 67 5.30 -11.85 -6.39
CA ARG A 67 5.24 -10.72 -7.34
C ARG A 67 3.89 -10.02 -7.22
N PHE A 68 3.88 -8.71 -7.47
CA PHE A 68 2.63 -8.00 -7.68
C PHE A 68 2.78 -6.89 -8.73
N ILE A 69 1.67 -6.53 -9.35
CA ILE A 69 1.56 -5.48 -10.35
C ILE A 69 0.56 -4.44 -9.84
N GLN A 70 0.92 -3.16 -9.95
CA GLN A 70 0.02 -2.04 -9.67
C GLN A 70 -0.71 -1.64 -10.96
N VAL A 71 -2.03 -1.49 -10.89
CA VAL A 71 -2.86 -0.91 -11.95
C VAL A 71 -3.65 0.24 -11.33
N PRO A 72 -3.01 1.40 -11.10
CA PRO A 72 -3.61 2.54 -10.41
C PRO A 72 -4.74 3.20 -11.24
N THR A 73 -5.94 3.28 -10.66
CA THR A 73 -7.15 3.82 -11.32
C THR A 73 -7.58 5.19 -10.81
N THR A 74 -6.82 5.81 -9.89
CA THR A 74 -7.06 7.19 -9.44
C THR A 74 -5.83 8.05 -9.74
N LEU A 75 -6.03 9.34 -10.01
CA LEU A 75 -4.90 10.23 -10.30
C LEU A 75 -3.89 10.24 -9.14
N LEU A 76 -4.39 10.29 -7.90
CA LEU A 76 -3.55 10.23 -6.70
C LEU A 76 -2.67 8.97 -6.67
N SER A 77 -3.22 7.80 -7.01
CA SER A 77 -2.41 6.58 -7.04
C SER A 77 -1.45 6.52 -8.22
N GLN A 78 -1.78 7.15 -9.35
CA GLN A 78 -0.91 7.24 -10.52
C GLN A 78 0.32 8.13 -10.28
N VAL A 79 0.19 9.21 -9.50
CA VAL A 79 1.27 10.21 -9.32
C VAL A 79 2.05 10.09 -8.00
N ASP A 80 1.54 9.32 -7.04
CA ASP A 80 2.17 9.18 -5.72
C ASP A 80 2.17 7.73 -5.23
N SER A 81 1.03 7.20 -4.81
CA SER A 81 1.01 5.98 -3.98
C SER A 81 1.43 4.69 -4.69
N SER A 82 1.41 4.63 -6.03
CA SER A 82 1.91 3.46 -6.77
C SER A 82 3.43 3.45 -6.96
N VAL A 83 4.11 4.55 -6.63
CA VAL A 83 5.54 4.74 -6.83
C VAL A 83 6.29 4.64 -5.50
N GLY A 84 7.45 3.97 -5.51
CA GLY A 84 8.36 3.90 -4.36
C GLY A 84 8.19 2.69 -3.44
N GLY A 85 7.17 1.85 -3.66
CA GLY A 85 7.03 0.56 -2.98
C GLY A 85 6.69 0.64 -1.49
N LYS A 86 6.21 1.79 -1.01
CA LYS A 86 5.63 1.89 0.34
C LYS A 86 4.28 1.19 0.33
N THR A 87 4.11 0.21 1.21
CA THR A 87 2.84 -0.52 1.35
C THR A 87 2.49 -0.55 2.83
N ALA A 88 1.25 -0.22 3.17
CA ALA A 88 0.88 -0.12 4.57
C ALA A 88 -0.59 -0.44 4.81
N VAL A 89 -0.90 -0.62 6.08
CA VAL A 89 -2.25 -0.83 6.60
C VAL A 89 -2.40 -0.06 7.91
N ASN A 90 -3.63 0.36 8.20
CA ASN A 90 -3.92 1.17 9.37
C ASN A 90 -4.05 0.32 10.62
N HIS A 91 -3.53 0.85 11.72
CA HIS A 91 -3.85 0.40 13.06
C HIS A 91 -4.91 1.34 13.66
N PRO A 92 -5.81 0.90 14.56
CA PRO A 92 -6.79 1.80 15.20
C PRO A 92 -6.19 3.04 15.86
N LEU A 93 -4.92 2.96 16.28
CA LEU A 93 -4.17 4.05 16.91
C LEU A 93 -3.29 4.86 15.95
N GLY A 94 -3.22 4.51 14.66
CA GLY A 94 -2.32 5.20 13.74
C GLY A 94 -2.45 4.78 12.28
N LYS A 95 -2.37 5.78 11.41
CA LYS A 95 -2.40 5.61 9.95
C LYS A 95 -1.03 5.09 9.46
N ASN A 96 -1.05 4.09 8.58
CA ASN A 96 0.13 3.53 7.91
C ASN A 96 1.28 3.07 8.85
N MET A 97 0.96 2.63 10.07
CA MET A 97 1.96 2.23 11.08
C MET A 97 2.49 0.81 10.89
N ILE A 98 1.78 -0.02 10.12
CA ILE A 98 2.14 -1.42 9.85
C ILE A 98 2.29 -1.54 8.34
N GLY A 99 3.43 -2.01 7.86
CA GLY A 99 3.70 -2.01 6.42
C GLY A 99 5.01 -2.68 6.05
N ALA A 100 5.33 -2.62 4.77
CA ALA A 100 6.58 -3.09 4.19
C ALA A 100 7.02 -2.18 3.04
N PHE A 101 8.33 -2.08 2.84
CA PHE A 101 8.90 -1.57 1.59
C PHE A 101 9.02 -2.75 0.61
N TYR A 102 8.13 -2.80 -0.38
CA TYR A 102 8.02 -3.92 -1.32
C TYR A 102 7.71 -3.40 -2.72
N GLN A 103 8.65 -3.60 -3.65
CA GLN A 103 8.55 -3.03 -4.99
C GLN A 103 7.60 -3.85 -5.88
N PRO A 104 6.72 -3.19 -6.65
CA PRO A 104 5.95 -3.88 -7.68
C PRO A 104 6.88 -4.37 -8.80
N ALA A 105 6.48 -5.45 -9.47
CA ALA A 105 7.14 -5.92 -10.69
C ALA A 105 6.91 -4.94 -11.85
N SER A 106 5.75 -4.28 -11.88
CA SER A 106 5.43 -3.21 -12.84
C SER A 106 4.28 -2.35 -12.32
N VAL A 107 4.21 -1.12 -12.84
CA VAL A 107 3.07 -0.19 -12.66
C VAL A 107 2.49 0.09 -14.04
N VAL A 108 1.19 -0.18 -14.23
CA VAL A 108 0.49 0.01 -15.50
C VAL A 108 -0.53 1.13 -15.33
N VAL A 109 -0.25 2.28 -15.94
CA VAL A 109 -1.10 3.47 -15.87
C VAL A 109 -1.94 3.57 -17.14
N ASP A 110 -3.26 3.50 -16.98
CA ASP A 110 -4.22 3.76 -18.04
C ASP A 110 -4.98 5.06 -17.76
N LEU A 111 -4.86 6.02 -18.67
CA LEU A 111 -5.51 7.33 -18.57
C LEU A 111 -7.03 7.25 -18.76
N ASP A 112 -7.52 6.22 -19.45
CA ASP A 112 -8.96 6.04 -19.68
C ASP A 112 -9.73 5.79 -18.37
N CYS A 113 -9.07 5.24 -17.36
CA CYS A 113 -9.65 5.08 -16.01
C CYS A 113 -10.04 6.43 -15.36
N LEU A 114 -9.38 7.53 -15.73
CA LEU A 114 -9.66 8.85 -15.17
C LEU A 114 -10.95 9.45 -15.72
N LYS A 115 -11.43 9.01 -16.89
CA LYS A 115 -12.67 9.50 -17.51
C LYS A 115 -13.91 9.22 -16.65
N THR A 116 -13.86 8.19 -15.83
CA THR A 116 -14.94 7.80 -14.91
C THR A 116 -14.70 8.23 -13.46
N LEU A 117 -13.58 8.89 -13.17
CA LEU A 117 -13.20 9.24 -11.80
C LEU A 117 -14.02 10.45 -11.30
N PRO A 118 -14.57 10.41 -10.07
CA PRO A 118 -15.29 11.56 -9.52
C PRO A 118 -14.41 12.82 -9.47
N PRO A 119 -14.95 14.01 -9.79
CA PRO A 119 -14.15 15.25 -9.84
C PRO A 119 -13.38 15.56 -8.55
N ARG A 120 -13.95 15.21 -7.38
CA ARG A 120 -13.29 15.37 -6.08
C ARG A 120 -12.04 14.51 -5.94
N GLU A 121 -12.08 13.27 -6.43
CA GLU A 121 -10.94 12.35 -6.40
C GLU A 121 -9.85 12.78 -7.39
N LEU A 122 -10.26 13.33 -8.55
CA LEU A 122 -9.33 13.93 -9.49
C LEU A 122 -8.62 15.14 -8.88
N ALA A 123 -9.37 16.05 -8.24
CA ALA A 123 -8.80 17.22 -7.55
C ALA A 123 -7.81 16.83 -6.44
N SER A 124 -8.10 15.75 -5.70
CA SER A 124 -7.18 15.20 -4.70
C SER A 124 -5.83 14.78 -5.30
N GLY A 125 -5.85 14.14 -6.48
CA GLY A 125 -4.62 13.79 -7.20
C GLY A 125 -3.85 15.00 -7.74
N LEU A 126 -4.55 16.03 -8.21
CA LEU A 126 -3.92 17.27 -8.69
C LEU A 126 -3.16 18.00 -7.59
N ALA A 127 -3.57 17.90 -6.33
CA ALA A 127 -2.83 18.48 -5.21
C ALA A 127 -1.40 17.93 -5.11
N GLU A 128 -1.21 16.63 -5.35
CA GLU A 128 0.11 16.00 -5.38
C GLU A 128 0.91 16.40 -6.62
N VAL A 129 0.25 16.63 -7.76
CA VAL A 129 0.91 17.17 -8.97
C VAL A 129 1.47 18.57 -8.70
N ILE A 130 0.64 19.46 -8.13
CA ILE A 130 1.05 20.83 -7.76
C ILE A 130 2.20 20.78 -6.74
N LYS A 131 2.15 19.85 -5.77
CA LYS A 131 3.23 19.65 -4.81
C LYS A 131 4.57 19.45 -5.51
N TYR A 132 4.65 18.60 -6.54
CA TYR A 132 5.89 18.38 -7.29
C TYR A 132 6.40 19.65 -7.98
N GLY A 133 5.50 20.45 -8.56
CA GLY A 133 5.88 21.74 -9.15
C GLY A 133 6.51 22.69 -8.12
N ILE A 134 5.90 22.80 -6.93
CA ILE A 134 6.40 23.69 -5.86
C ILE A 134 7.75 23.22 -5.31
N ILE A 135 7.91 21.91 -5.04
CA ILE A 135 9.07 21.42 -4.27
C ILE A 135 10.26 21.02 -5.14
N LEU A 136 10.06 20.77 -6.44
CA LEU A 136 11.08 20.15 -7.29
C LEU A 136 11.26 20.85 -8.64
N ASP A 137 10.17 21.24 -9.31
CA ASP A 137 10.24 21.71 -10.70
C ASP A 137 9.38 22.94 -10.96
N GLY A 138 10.01 24.12 -10.90
CA GLY A 138 9.33 25.40 -11.14
C GLY A 138 8.90 25.64 -12.60
N ALA A 139 9.42 24.88 -13.59
CA ALA A 139 8.92 24.96 -14.96
C ALA A 139 7.67 24.09 -15.15
N PHE A 140 7.48 23.08 -14.30
CA PHE A 140 6.29 22.24 -14.25
C PHE A 140 5.13 22.89 -13.47
N PHE A 141 5.40 23.83 -12.57
CA PHE A 141 4.39 24.59 -11.80
C PHE A 141 3.68 25.65 -12.64
#